data_AF-A0A842ZQT0-F1
#
_entry.id   AF-A0A842ZQT0-F1
#
_cell.length_a   1.000
_cell.length_b   1.000
_cell.length_c   1.000
_cell.angle_alpha   90.00
_cell.angle_beta   90.00
_cell.angle_gamma   90.00
#
_symmetry.space_group_name_H-M   'P 1'
#
loop_
_entity.id
_entity.type
_entity.pdbx_description
1 polymer ?
#
loop_
_entity_poly.entity_id
_entity_poly.type
_entity_poly.pdbx_seq_one_letter_code
_entity_poly.pdbx_strand_id
1 'polypeptide(L)'
;MVAEDVLVKFFVILALLFFVPKVVNSTTKIPDALAELMIGIILGITVLSFFFIDDMITILSTIGIVTLFVFSGMDVDTNFIVKNKKFFTEHIILHILIFIAVGCVIQLYLHLSFQIAFLTSLALTTPSASFILSSIKAVGKERKLWIGSKAIGGEVTGLTLMVILLSLSDIKMLILSL
;
A
#
# COMPACT_ATOMS: atom_id res chain seq x y z
N MET A 1 9.23 -22.71 -26.22
CA MET A 1 7.96 -22.01 -26.37
C MET A 1 7.42 -21.45 -25.05
N VAL A 2 6.74 -22.22 -24.17
CA VAL A 2 6.12 -21.63 -22.96
C VAL A 2 7.10 -20.86 -22.04
N ALA A 3 8.31 -21.39 -21.82
CA ALA A 3 9.31 -20.71 -20.99
C ALA A 3 9.91 -19.45 -21.65
N GLU A 4 9.98 -19.42 -22.99
CA GLU A 4 10.45 -18.24 -23.73
C GLU A 4 9.42 -17.11 -23.64
N ASP A 5 8.13 -17.43 -23.74
CA ASP A 5 7.04 -16.46 -23.62
C ASP A 5 7.01 -15.79 -22.23
N VAL A 6 7.26 -16.57 -21.17
CA VAL A 6 7.35 -16.04 -19.79
C VAL A 6 8.53 -15.10 -19.63
N LEU A 7 9.71 -15.45 -20.14
CA LEU A 7 10.90 -14.60 -20.07
C LEU A 7 10.71 -13.31 -20.87
N VAL A 8 10.15 -13.39 -22.07
CA VAL A 8 9.84 -12.21 -22.89
C VAL A 8 8.87 -11.30 -22.15
N LYS A 9 7.78 -11.85 -21.59
CA LYS A 9 6.81 -11.09 -20.80
C LYS A 9 7.48 -10.40 -19.60
N PHE A 10 8.33 -11.11 -18.87
CA PHE A 10 9.10 -10.55 -17.75
C PHE A 10 9.99 -9.37 -18.18
N PHE A 11 10.79 -9.54 -19.23
CA PHE A 11 11.67 -8.47 -19.72
C PHE A 11 10.89 -7.28 -20.26
N VAL A 12 9.77 -7.50 -20.93
CA VAL A 12 8.90 -6.41 -21.42
C VAL A 12 8.30 -5.63 -20.25
N ILE A 13 7.77 -6.31 -19.22
CA ILE A 13 7.26 -5.66 -18.01
C ILE A 13 8.35 -4.83 -17.34
N LEU A 14 9.54 -5.43 -17.14
CA LEU A 14 10.64 -4.78 -16.47
C LEU A 14 11.14 -3.57 -17.28
N ALA A 15 11.30 -3.70 -18.59
CA ALA A 15 11.69 -2.60 -19.45
C ALA A 15 10.66 -1.46 -19.43
N LEU A 16 9.36 -1.78 -19.51
CA LEU A 16 8.30 -0.78 -19.43
C LEU A 16 8.31 -0.05 -18.08
N LEU A 17 8.34 -0.78 -16.97
CA LEU A 17 8.30 -0.19 -15.63
C LEU A 17 9.58 0.56 -15.26
N PHE A 18 10.76 0.17 -15.75
CA PHE A 18 12.01 0.88 -15.40
C PHE A 18 12.27 2.12 -16.25
N PHE A 19 11.87 2.11 -17.52
CA PHE A 19 12.23 3.17 -18.47
C PHE A 19 11.09 4.18 -18.67
N VAL A 20 9.85 3.72 -18.82
CA VAL A 20 8.74 4.61 -19.17
C VAL A 20 8.44 5.63 -18.06
N PRO A 21 8.35 5.26 -16.77
CA PRO A 21 8.11 6.23 -15.70
C PRO A 21 9.16 7.33 -15.64
N LYS A 22 10.45 6.98 -15.84
CA LYS A 22 11.54 7.96 -15.85
C LYS A 22 11.41 8.98 -16.98
N VAL A 23 11.06 8.51 -18.18
CA VAL A 23 10.83 9.39 -19.34
C VAL A 23 9.60 10.27 -19.10
N VAL A 24 8.52 9.70 -18.54
CA VAL A 24 7.30 10.43 -18.19
C VAL A 24 7.61 11.51 -17.15
N ASN A 25 8.24 11.17 -16.03
CA ASN A 25 8.61 12.10 -14.96
C ASN A 25 9.51 13.24 -15.48
N SER A 26 10.48 12.91 -16.35
CA SER A 26 11.33 13.92 -16.98
C SER A 26 10.57 14.93 -17.84
N THR A 27 9.40 14.56 -18.37
CA THR A 27 8.64 15.40 -19.32
C THR A 27 7.42 16.06 -18.67
N THR A 28 6.74 15.39 -17.74
CA THR A 28 5.45 15.80 -17.18
C THR A 28 5.48 16.07 -15.67
N LYS A 29 6.62 15.83 -14.98
CA LYS A 29 6.78 15.94 -13.51
C LYS A 29 5.84 15.02 -12.70
N ILE A 30 5.23 14.02 -13.33
CA ILE A 30 4.40 13.01 -12.66
C ILE A 30 5.29 12.09 -11.81
N PRO A 31 4.93 11.80 -10.55
CA PRO A 31 5.68 10.84 -9.72
C PRO A 31 5.71 9.45 -10.36
N ASP A 32 6.86 8.77 -10.26
CA ASP A 32 7.10 7.50 -10.95
C ASP A 32 6.02 6.45 -10.65
N ALA A 33 5.60 6.28 -9.40
CA ALA A 33 4.58 5.28 -9.04
C ALA A 33 3.20 5.58 -9.63
N LEU A 34 2.86 6.85 -9.85
CA LEU A 34 1.61 7.20 -10.53
C LEU A 34 1.70 6.83 -12.02
N ALA A 35 2.85 7.07 -12.65
CA ALA A 35 3.08 6.66 -14.03
C ALA A 35 3.05 5.12 -14.17
N GLU A 36 3.67 4.38 -13.25
CA GLU A 36 3.63 2.91 -13.18
C GLU A 36 2.20 2.39 -13.06
N LEU A 37 1.38 2.98 -12.17
CA LEU A 37 -0.04 2.64 -12.03
C LEU A 37 -0.80 2.87 -13.34
N MET A 38 -0.60 4.01 -13.99
CA MET A 38 -1.26 4.32 -15.26
C MET A 38 -0.85 3.34 -16.36
N ILE A 39 0.43 2.98 -16.46
CA ILE A 39 0.92 1.97 -17.40
C ILE A 39 0.24 0.64 -17.15
N GLY A 40 0.16 0.18 -15.89
CA GLY A 40 -0.53 -1.07 -15.53
C GLY A 40 -2.01 -1.06 -15.94
N ILE A 41 -2.73 0.03 -15.67
CA ILE A 41 -4.13 0.20 -16.08
C ILE A 41 -4.27 0.16 -17.62
N ILE A 42 -3.43 0.90 -18.34
CA ILE A 42 -3.48 0.97 -19.81
C ILE A 42 -3.18 -0.40 -20.42
N LEU A 43 -2.12 -1.09 -19.95
CA LEU A 43 -1.76 -2.42 -20.45
C LEU A 43 -2.85 -3.45 -20.17
N GLY A 44 -3.43 -3.42 -18.97
CA GLY A 44 -4.53 -4.31 -18.59
C GLY A 44 -5.78 -4.12 -19.45
N ILE A 45 -6.09 -2.89 -19.86
CA ILE A 45 -7.25 -2.60 -20.72
C ILE A 45 -6.95 -2.90 -22.19
N THR A 46 -5.77 -2.50 -22.69
CA THR A 46 -5.47 -2.52 -24.13
C THR A 46 -4.91 -3.85 -24.64
N VAL A 47 -4.24 -4.63 -23.78
CA VAL A 47 -3.54 -5.86 -24.16
C VAL A 47 -3.89 -7.01 -23.20
N LEU A 48 -5.19 -7.20 -22.97
CA LEU A 48 -5.73 -8.20 -22.03
C LEU A 48 -5.27 -9.64 -22.34
N SER A 49 -5.00 -9.96 -23.62
CA SER A 49 -4.56 -11.30 -24.05
C SER A 49 -3.11 -11.63 -23.68
N PHE A 50 -2.27 -10.62 -23.42
CA PHE A 50 -0.85 -10.80 -23.10
C PHE A 50 -0.53 -10.42 -21.64
N PHE A 51 -1.20 -9.40 -21.10
CA PHE A 51 -1.02 -8.90 -19.73
C PHE A 51 -2.21 -9.25 -18.84
N PHE A 52 -2.34 -10.53 -18.50
CA PHE A 52 -3.21 -11.00 -17.42
C PHE A 52 -2.39 -11.37 -16.18
N ILE A 53 -3.05 -11.34 -15.02
CA ILE A 53 -2.47 -11.78 -13.73
C ILE A 53 -2.26 -13.29 -13.82
N ASP A 54 -0.99 -13.69 -13.89
CA ASP A 54 -0.54 -15.08 -13.83
C ASP A 54 0.39 -15.28 -12.62
N ASP A 55 0.88 -16.51 -12.44
CA ASP A 55 1.78 -16.84 -11.32
C ASP A 55 3.06 -16.01 -11.33
N MET A 56 3.60 -15.67 -12.51
CA MET A 56 4.81 -14.87 -12.63
C MET A 56 4.58 -13.43 -12.14
N ILE A 57 3.50 -12.78 -12.60
CA ILE A 57 3.13 -11.44 -12.12
C ILE A 57 2.79 -11.47 -10.62
N THR A 58 2.13 -12.53 -10.14
CA THR A 58 1.79 -12.70 -8.73
C THR A 58 3.05 -12.78 -7.87
N ILE A 59 4.00 -13.66 -8.23
CA ILE A 59 5.27 -13.80 -7.52
C ILE A 59 6.06 -12.48 -7.54
N LEU A 60 6.15 -11.82 -8.70
CA LEU A 60 6.86 -10.55 -8.84
C LEU A 60 6.23 -9.45 -7.97
N SER A 61 4.90 -9.38 -7.93
CA SER A 61 4.15 -8.45 -7.09
C SER A 61 4.36 -8.73 -5.62
N THR A 62 4.33 -10.00 -5.20
CA THR A 62 4.60 -10.39 -3.81
C THR A 62 6.03 -10.02 -3.40
N ILE A 63 7.04 -10.30 -4.23
CA ILE A 63 8.43 -9.91 -3.95
C ILE A 63 8.56 -8.39 -3.82
N GLY A 64 7.92 -7.63 -4.72
CA GLY A 64 7.92 -6.17 -4.67
C GLY A 64 7.29 -5.63 -3.38
N ILE A 65 6.11 -6.12 -3.02
CA ILE A 65 5.38 -5.72 -1.80
C ILE A 65 6.21 -6.07 -0.55
N VAL A 66 6.72 -7.30 -0.45
CA VAL A 66 7.57 -7.73 0.68
C VAL A 66 8.80 -6.85 0.80
N THR A 67 9.46 -6.53 -0.31
CA THR A 67 10.65 -5.67 -0.32
C THR A 67 10.32 -4.25 0.15
N LEU A 68 9.20 -3.67 -0.31
CA LEU A 68 8.74 -2.34 0.13
C LEU A 68 8.47 -2.30 1.63
N PHE A 69 7.79 -3.32 2.18
CA PHE A 69 7.54 -3.40 3.62
C PHE A 69 8.82 -3.57 4.43
N VAL A 70 9.78 -4.39 3.96
CA VAL A 70 11.09 -4.56 4.61
C VAL A 70 11.84 -3.23 4.65
N PHE A 71 11.90 -2.50 3.52
CA PHE A 71 12.57 -1.20 3.47
C PHE A 71 11.87 -0.15 4.34
N SER A 72 10.53 -0.11 4.34
CA SER A 72 9.79 0.75 5.28
C SER A 72 10.16 0.47 6.74
N GLY A 73 10.30 -0.81 7.12
CA GLY A 73 10.73 -1.20 8.46
C GLY A 73 12.16 -0.77 8.78
N MET A 74 13.08 -0.85 7.81
CA MET A 74 14.48 -0.43 7.96
C MET A 74 14.64 1.09 8.11
N ASP A 75 13.74 1.88 7.50
CA ASP A 75 13.76 3.35 7.57
C ASP A 75 13.19 3.91 8.88
N VAL A 76 12.73 3.07 9.81
CA VAL A 76 12.19 3.48 11.11
C VAL A 76 13.31 3.87 12.09
N ASP A 77 13.31 5.13 12.53
CA ASP A 77 14.13 5.57 13.67
C ASP A 77 13.42 5.29 15.00
N THR A 78 13.78 4.16 15.63
CA THR A 78 13.21 3.74 16.92
C THR A 78 13.55 4.71 18.06
N ASN A 79 14.71 5.37 18.02
CA ASN A 79 15.10 6.37 19.03
C ASN A 79 14.22 7.61 18.92
N PHE A 80 13.92 8.05 17.69
CA PHE A 80 12.99 9.15 17.44
C PHE A 80 11.57 8.83 17.95
N ILE A 81 11.10 7.60 17.74
CA ILE A 81 9.79 7.14 18.26
C ILE A 81 9.78 7.15 19.78
N VAL A 82 10.80 6.57 20.42
CA VAL A 82 10.90 6.48 21.88
C VAL A 82 10.97 7.85 22.53
N LYS A 83 11.69 8.79 21.92
CA LYS A 83 11.81 10.17 22.41
C LYS A 83 10.49 10.95 22.29
N ASN A 84 9.66 10.62 21.30
CA ASN A 84 8.42 11.34 21.00
C ASN A 84 7.15 10.49 21.22
N LYS A 85 7.19 9.47 22.10
CA LYS A 85 6.08 8.50 22.28
C LYS A 85 4.69 9.12 22.37
N LYS A 86 4.54 10.17 23.18
CA LYS A 86 3.25 10.87 23.36
C LYS A 86 2.64 11.29 22.02
N PHE A 87 3.46 11.88 21.17
CA PHE A 87 3.05 12.35 19.85
C PHE A 87 2.63 11.20 18.93
N PHE A 88 3.33 10.07 18.97
CA PHE A 88 2.96 8.88 18.21
C PHE A 88 1.64 8.28 18.71
N THR A 89 1.43 8.21 20.03
CA THR A 89 0.19 7.73 20.61
C THR A 89 -1.01 8.61 20.20
N GLU A 90 -0.86 9.93 20.24
CA GLU A 90 -1.89 10.87 19.75
C GLU A 90 -2.20 10.64 18.27
N HIS A 91 -1.18 10.42 17.45
CA HIS A 91 -1.35 10.16 16.03
C HIS A 91 -2.08 8.84 15.76
N ILE A 92 -1.72 7.76 16.48
CA ILE A 92 -2.39 6.45 16.37
C ILE A 92 -3.86 6.56 16.78
N ILE A 93 -4.15 7.24 17.90
CA ILE A 93 -5.53 7.46 18.36
C ILE A 93 -6.32 8.21 17.29
N LEU A 94 -5.76 9.30 16.74
CA LEU A 94 -6.43 10.07 15.69
C LEU A 94 -6.69 9.21 14.45
N HIS A 95 -5.72 8.38 14.04
CA HIS A 95 -5.86 7.48 12.90
C HIS A 95 -6.97 6.45 13.12
N ILE A 96 -7.04 5.83 14.30
CA ILE A 96 -8.12 4.92 14.69
C ILE A 96 -9.48 5.62 14.67
N LEU A 97 -9.56 6.85 15.21
CA LEU A 97 -10.81 7.61 15.21
C LEU A 97 -11.29 7.92 13.78
N ILE A 98 -10.39 8.34 12.89
CA ILE A 98 -10.70 8.59 11.48
C ILE A 98 -11.15 7.30 10.81
N PHE A 99 -10.43 6.20 11.02
CA PHE A 99 -10.78 4.88 10.51
C PHE A 99 -12.19 4.43 10.93
N ILE A 100 -12.53 4.60 12.22
CA ILE A 100 -13.87 4.26 12.72
C ILE A 100 -14.93 5.17 12.08
N ALA A 101 -14.69 6.48 12.05
CA ALA A 101 -15.63 7.44 11.48
C ALA A 101 -15.92 7.13 10.00
N VAL A 102 -14.87 6.92 9.20
CA VAL A 102 -15.00 6.57 7.77
C VAL A 102 -15.68 5.21 7.60
N GLY A 103 -15.35 4.21 8.43
CA GLY A 103 -16.00 2.90 8.41
C GLY A 103 -17.50 2.97 8.68
N CYS A 104 -17.91 3.74 9.70
CA CYS A 104 -19.32 3.97 10.02
C CYS A 104 -20.04 4.70 8.86
N VAL A 105 -19.44 5.72 8.27
CA VAL A 105 -20.00 6.43 7.11
C VAL A 105 -20.21 5.45 5.95
N ILE A 106 -19.18 4.69 5.57
CA ILE A 106 -19.27 3.69 4.49
C ILE A 106 -20.37 2.67 4.78
N GLN A 107 -20.43 2.16 6.01
CA GLN A 107 -21.44 1.18 6.41
C GLN A 107 -22.87 1.73 6.29
N LEU A 108 -23.09 2.97 6.75
CA LEU A 108 -24.42 3.60 6.73
C LEU A 108 -24.87 3.99 5.33
N TYR A 109 -23.98 4.50 4.48
CA TYR A 109 -24.34 5.00 3.14
C TYR A 109 -24.33 3.91 2.06
N LEU A 110 -23.44 2.92 2.14
CA LEU A 110 -23.33 1.85 1.14
C LEU A 110 -24.02 0.55 1.56
N HIS A 111 -24.59 0.50 2.77
CA HIS A 111 -25.26 -0.69 3.33
C HIS A 111 -24.41 -1.98 3.28
N LEU A 112 -23.09 -1.83 3.39
CA LEU A 112 -22.15 -2.95 3.35
C LEU A 112 -22.10 -3.68 4.69
N SER A 113 -21.63 -4.94 4.67
CA SER A 113 -21.35 -5.67 5.91
C SER A 113 -20.27 -4.96 6.73
N PHE A 114 -20.29 -5.14 8.05
CA PHE A 114 -19.32 -4.52 8.95
C PHE A 114 -17.87 -4.75 8.51
N GLN A 115 -17.52 -5.99 8.15
CA GLN A 115 -16.15 -6.32 7.74
C GLN A 115 -15.78 -5.59 6.44
N ILE A 116 -16.64 -5.61 5.42
CA ILE A 116 -16.35 -4.97 4.13
C ILE A 116 -16.24 -3.45 4.30
N ALA A 117 -17.15 -2.83 5.07
CA ALA A 117 -17.13 -1.39 5.30
C ALA A 117 -15.84 -0.93 5.99
N PHE A 118 -15.40 -1.65 7.03
CA PHE A 118 -14.20 -1.30 7.77
C PHE A 118 -12.90 -1.68 7.02
N LEU A 119 -12.87 -2.79 6.25
CA LEU A 119 -11.75 -3.05 5.34
C LEU A 119 -11.64 -1.97 4.26
N THR A 120 -12.77 -1.48 3.75
CA THR A 120 -12.79 -0.36 2.79
C THR A 120 -12.30 0.93 3.45
N SER A 121 -12.69 1.19 4.70
CA SER A 121 -12.16 2.32 5.48
C SER A 121 -10.64 2.25 5.65
N LEU A 122 -10.08 1.08 5.96
CA LEU A 122 -8.62 0.90 6.01
C LEU A 122 -7.97 1.20 4.66
N ALA A 123 -8.54 0.72 3.56
CA ALA A 123 -8.02 0.99 2.22
C ALA A 123 -7.98 2.49 1.88
N LEU A 124 -8.92 3.28 2.41
CA LEU A 124 -9.00 4.72 2.18
C LEU A 124 -8.16 5.57 3.15
N THR A 125 -7.87 5.05 4.35
CA THR A 125 -7.26 5.83 5.42
C THR A 125 -5.81 5.42 5.72
N THR A 126 -5.34 4.30 5.19
CA THR A 126 -3.97 3.82 5.42
C THR A 126 -3.00 4.51 4.45
N PRO A 127 -2.04 5.31 4.94
CA PRO A 127 -1.04 5.92 4.09
C PRO A 127 -0.07 4.88 3.54
N SER A 128 0.49 5.11 2.35
CA SER A 128 1.59 4.33 1.79
C SER A 128 2.95 4.97 2.13
N ALA A 129 3.56 4.57 3.25
CA ALA A 129 4.72 5.27 3.79
C ALA A 129 5.89 5.31 2.82
N SER A 130 6.19 4.18 2.15
CA SER A 130 7.30 4.09 1.18
C SER A 130 7.10 5.04 0.01
N PHE A 131 5.86 5.16 -0.49
CA PHE A 131 5.53 6.06 -1.61
C PHE A 131 5.63 7.53 -1.20
N ILE A 132 5.15 7.88 0.00
CA ILE A 132 5.28 9.23 0.54
C ILE A 132 6.76 9.60 0.69
N LEU A 133 7.56 8.71 1.27
CA LEU A 133 8.98 8.94 1.51
C LEU A 133 9.82 9.04 0.23
N SER A 134 9.48 8.28 -0.81
CA SER A 134 10.14 8.35 -2.12
C SER A 134 9.73 9.58 -2.93
N SER A 135 8.52 10.11 -2.69
CA SER A 135 7.99 11.27 -3.42
C SER A 135 8.42 12.63 -2.85
N ILE A 136 8.83 12.68 -1.57
CA ILE A 136 9.24 13.93 -0.92
C ILE A 136 10.61 14.39 -1.47
N LYS A 137 10.59 15.38 -2.36
CA LYS A 137 11.80 16.02 -2.91
C LYS A 137 12.39 17.01 -1.90
N ALA A 138 13.70 16.88 -1.62
CA ALA A 138 14.56 17.85 -0.91
C ALA A 138 13.93 18.56 0.30
N VAL A 139 13.28 17.81 1.20
CA VAL A 139 12.85 18.32 2.50
C VAL A 139 13.93 18.01 3.53
N GLY A 140 14.23 18.95 4.43
CA GLY A 140 15.28 18.79 5.45
C GLY A 140 15.16 17.47 6.22
N LYS A 141 16.30 16.87 6.59
CA LYS A 141 16.42 15.52 7.19
C LYS A 141 15.45 15.29 8.35
N GLU A 142 15.30 16.27 9.23
CA GLU A 142 14.39 16.21 10.39
C GLU A 142 12.92 16.12 9.98
N ARG A 143 12.48 16.93 9.02
CA ARG A 143 11.10 16.87 8.50
C ARG A 143 10.83 15.56 7.76
N LYS A 144 11.81 15.05 7.01
CA LYS A 144 11.69 13.73 6.35
C LYS A 144 11.51 12.62 7.39
N LEU A 145 12.30 12.63 8.47
CA LEU A 145 12.15 11.69 9.58
C LEU A 145 10.78 11.81 10.24
N TRP A 146 10.33 13.03 10.54
CA TRP A 146 9.02 13.26 11.18
C TRP A 146 7.85 12.76 10.32
N ILE A 147 7.87 13.02 9.01
CA ILE A 147 6.84 12.53 8.08
C ILE A 147 6.93 11.00 7.95
N GLY A 148 8.15 10.46 7.79
CA GLY A 148 8.39 9.03 7.65
C GLY A 148 7.88 8.23 8.84
N SER A 149 8.28 8.62 10.05
CA SER A 149 7.84 7.90 11.25
C SER A 149 6.32 7.93 11.43
N LYS A 150 5.64 9.03 11.08
CA LYS A 150 4.17 9.08 11.10
C LYS A 150 3.55 8.13 10.09
N ALA A 151 4.01 8.17 8.85
CA ALA A 151 3.47 7.36 7.79
C ALA A 151 3.64 5.87 8.09
N ILE A 152 4.83 5.46 8.55
CA ILE A 152 5.11 4.07 8.94
C ILE A 152 4.26 3.66 10.15
N GLY A 153 4.09 4.54 11.15
CA GLY A 153 3.22 4.27 12.29
C GLY A 153 1.76 4.03 11.90
N GLY A 154 1.25 4.81 10.94
CA GLY A 154 -0.09 4.62 10.37
C GLY A 154 -0.22 3.32 9.58
N GLU A 155 0.81 2.95 8.83
CA GLU A 155 0.86 1.70 8.05
C GLU A 155 0.84 0.46 8.97
N VAL A 156 1.68 0.43 10.02
CA VAL A 156 1.69 -0.65 11.02
C VAL A 156 0.36 -0.73 11.77
N THR A 157 -0.23 0.42 12.12
CA THR A 157 -1.55 0.47 12.75
C THR A 157 -2.63 -0.09 11.82
N GLY A 158 -2.64 0.31 10.55
CA GLY A 158 -3.56 -0.18 9.53
C GLY A 158 -3.47 -1.68 9.31
N LEU A 159 -2.24 -2.22 9.19
CA LEU A 159 -2.01 -3.66 9.08
C LEU A 159 -2.51 -4.43 10.32
N THR A 160 -2.24 -3.90 11.52
CA THR A 160 -2.71 -4.52 12.77
C THR A 160 -4.22 -4.59 12.82
N LEU A 161 -4.90 -3.49 12.48
CA LEU A 161 -6.35 -3.41 12.40
C LEU A 161 -6.90 -4.35 11.32
N MET A 162 -6.23 -4.45 10.16
CA MET A 162 -6.62 -5.35 9.08
C MET A 162 -6.63 -6.80 9.56
N VAL A 163 -5.55 -7.24 10.22
CA VAL A 163 -5.47 -8.60 10.77
C VAL A 163 -6.60 -8.85 11.78
N ILE A 164 -6.85 -7.91 12.69
CA ILE A 164 -7.95 -8.01 13.67
C ILE A 164 -9.31 -8.15 12.96
N LEU A 165 -9.58 -7.33 11.94
CA LEU A 165 -10.84 -7.39 11.17
C LEU A 165 -11.02 -8.70 10.41
N LEU A 166 -9.94 -9.26 9.85
CA LEU A 166 -9.99 -10.54 9.15
C LEU A 166 -10.26 -11.68 10.13
N SER A 167 -9.58 -11.71 11.28
CA SER A 167 -9.76 -12.75 12.30
C SER A 167 -11.14 -12.75 12.97
N LEU A 168 -11.82 -11.60 13.03
CA LEU A 168 -13.18 -11.51 13.61
C LEU A 168 -14.20 -12.37 12.85
N SER A 169 -14.02 -12.56 11.54
CA SER A 169 -14.94 -13.34 10.72
C SER A 169 -14.75 -14.85 10.90
N ASP A 170 -13.50 -15.29 11.07
CA ASP A 170 -13.19 -16.69 11.37
C ASP A 170 -13.79 -17.13 12.71
N ILE A 171 -13.72 -16.25 13.73
CA ILE A 171 -14.31 -16.50 15.05
C ILE A 171 -15.83 -16.60 14.97
N LYS A 172 -16.48 -15.73 14.17
CA LYS A 172 -17.94 -15.79 13.98
C LYS A 172 -18.38 -17.09 13.31
N MET A 173 -17.65 -17.54 12.29
CA MET A 173 -17.96 -18.82 11.63
C MET A 173 -17.77 -20.00 12.58
N LEU A 174 -16.71 -20.02 13.39
CA LEU A 174 -16.45 -21.08 14.35
C LEU A 174 -17.56 -21.19 15.41
N ILE A 175 -18.01 -20.07 15.96
CA ILE A 175 -19.09 -20.03 16.98
C ILE A 175 -20.43 -20.49 16.40
N LEU A 176 -20.73 -20.18 15.13
CA LEU A 176 -21.98 -20.60 14.48
C LEU A 176 -22.01 -22.09 14.09
N SER A 177 -20.85 -22.75 14.08
CA SER A 177 -20.71 -24.18 13.71
C SER A 177 -20.76 -25.15 14.90
N LEU A 178 -20.79 -24.63 16.13
CA LEU A 178 -20.94 -25.35 17.40
C LEU A 178 -22.40 -25.35 17.88
#